data_AF-A0A826J948-F1
#
_entry.id   AF-A0A826J948-F1
#
_cell.length_a   1.000
_cell.length_b   1.000
_cell.length_c   1.000
_cell.angle_alpha   90.00
_cell.angle_beta   90.00
_cell.angle_gamma   90.00
#
_symmetry.space_group_name_H-M   'P 1'
#
loop_
_entity.id
_entity.type
_entity.pdbx_description
1 polymer ?
#
loop_
_entity_poly.entity_id
_entity_poly.type
_entity_poly.pdbx_seq_one_letter_code
_entity_poly.pdbx_strand_id
1 'polypeptide(L)'
;PKSVADRFAALEAKCAALAVESSILNLSRTVLSENILEACNAIASAGFRNKAIMKGFYASTGNGNKYPNPISTMVDEALSELSIPVTDAFMAEVERKAIRKFINSIEHILRDKLSPYDTEEMLDAMRIFLEEQEGEQK
;
A
#
# COMPACT_ATOMS: atom_id res chain seq x y z
N PRO A 1 31.66 -3.63 7.59
CA PRO A 1 30.23 -4.03 7.59
C PRO A 1 29.39 -2.97 8.29
N LYS A 2 28.31 -2.46 7.67
CA LYS A 2 27.37 -1.54 8.35
C LYS A 2 26.78 -2.24 9.57
N SER A 3 26.68 -1.52 10.69
CA SER A 3 26.11 -2.07 11.92
C SER A 3 24.65 -2.47 11.71
N VAL A 4 24.12 -3.37 12.54
CA VAL A 4 22.70 -3.74 12.49
C VAL A 4 21.82 -2.51 12.69
N ALA A 5 22.20 -1.60 13.59
CA ALA A 5 21.53 -0.33 13.82
C ALA A 5 21.53 0.56 12.56
N ASP A 6 22.65 0.64 11.82
CA ASP A 6 22.74 1.42 10.58
C ASP A 6 21.77 0.88 9.50
N ARG A 7 21.55 -0.45 9.49
CA ARG A 7 20.64 -1.11 8.54
C ARG A 7 19.18 -0.86 8.91
N PHE A 8 18.85 -0.82 10.21
CA PHE A 8 17.51 -0.45 10.69
C PHE A 8 17.19 1.01 10.39
N ALA A 9 18.09 1.94 10.72
CA ALA A 9 17.90 3.36 10.41
C ALA A 9 17.72 3.59 8.89
N ALA A 10 18.48 2.86 8.05
CA ALA A 10 18.32 2.93 6.60
C ALA A 10 16.99 2.34 6.10
N LEU A 11 16.40 1.38 6.82
CA LEU A 11 15.11 0.80 6.48
C LEU A 11 13.98 1.75 6.89
N GLU A 12 14.03 2.33 8.08
CA GLU A 12 13.09 3.36 8.55
C GLU A 12 13.05 4.56 7.59
N ALA A 13 14.22 5.04 7.15
CA ALA A 13 14.31 6.12 6.18
C ALA A 13 13.64 5.76 4.83
N LYS A 14 13.76 4.51 4.38
CA LYS A 14 13.09 4.04 3.16
C LYS A 14 11.58 3.93 3.33
N CYS A 15 11.11 3.45 4.49
CA CYS A 15 9.67 3.39 4.79
C CYS A 15 9.06 4.80 4.85
N ALA A 16 9.74 5.75 5.49
CA ALA A 16 9.32 7.15 5.52
C ALA A 16 9.28 7.76 4.11
N ALA A 17 10.29 7.49 3.27
CA ALA A 17 10.30 7.97 1.89
C ALA A 17 9.13 7.38 1.07
N LEU A 18 8.84 6.08 1.21
CA LEU A 18 7.70 5.44 0.53
C LEU A 18 6.35 5.99 0.99
N ALA A 19 6.20 6.31 2.27
CA ALA A 19 4.98 6.93 2.79
C ALA A 19 4.75 8.32 2.17
N VAL A 20 5.83 9.11 2.01
CA VAL A 20 5.78 10.42 1.34
C VAL A 20 5.48 10.26 -0.14
N GLU A 21 6.11 9.32 -0.84
CA GLU A 21 5.85 9.08 -2.27
C GLU A 21 4.39 8.63 -2.50
N SER A 22 3.85 7.78 -1.64
CA SER A 22 2.44 7.35 -1.67
C SER A 22 1.47 8.54 -1.47
N SER A 23 1.76 9.46 -0.55
CA SER A 23 0.93 10.64 -0.34
C SER A 23 0.95 11.60 -1.55
N ILE A 24 2.13 11.76 -2.18
CA ILE A 24 2.28 12.56 -3.41
C ILE A 24 1.54 11.93 -4.59
N LEU A 25 1.59 10.61 -4.74
CA LEU A 25 0.87 9.89 -5.79
C LEU A 25 -0.64 10.02 -5.62
N ASN A 26 -1.15 9.92 -4.39
CA ASN A 26 -2.55 10.14 -4.08
C ASN A 26 -2.99 11.56 -4.45
N LEU A 27 -2.22 12.58 -4.05
CA LEU A 27 -2.51 13.97 -4.41
C LEU A 27 -2.50 14.19 -5.93
N SER A 28 -1.49 13.67 -6.62
CA SER A 28 -1.36 13.78 -8.08
C SER A 28 -2.55 13.14 -8.80
N ARG A 29 -3.06 12.02 -8.27
CA ARG A 29 -4.26 11.37 -8.80
C ARG A 29 -5.52 12.19 -8.55
N THR A 30 -5.69 12.77 -7.36
CA THR A 30 -6.86 13.64 -7.09
C THR A 30 -6.92 14.76 -8.10
N VAL A 31 -5.79 15.44 -8.34
CA VAL A 31 -5.70 16.50 -9.37
C VAL A 31 -6.02 15.96 -10.76
N LEU A 32 -5.52 14.78 -11.13
CA LEU A 32 -5.83 14.16 -12.42
C LEU A 32 -7.32 13.82 -12.55
N SER A 33 -7.94 13.29 -11.50
CA SER A 33 -9.37 12.96 -11.42
C SER A 33 -10.23 14.21 -11.60
N GLU A 34 -9.92 15.29 -10.88
CA GLU A 34 -10.61 16.58 -11.01
C GLU A 34 -10.51 17.12 -12.44
N ASN A 35 -9.32 17.12 -13.02
CA ASN A 35 -9.10 17.57 -14.41
C ASN A 35 -9.87 16.72 -15.43
N ILE A 36 -9.95 15.40 -15.21
CA ILE A 36 -10.74 14.49 -16.06
C ILE A 36 -12.23 14.84 -15.97
N LEU A 37 -12.77 15.02 -14.76
CA LEU A 37 -14.17 15.35 -14.56
C LEU A 37 -14.53 16.72 -15.16
N GLU A 38 -13.66 17.71 -15.01
CA GLU A 38 -13.83 19.03 -15.62
C GLU A 38 -13.84 18.94 -17.16
N ALA A 39 -12.89 18.21 -17.74
CA ALA A 39 -12.84 17.97 -19.18
C ALA A 39 -14.10 17.25 -19.69
N CYS A 40 -14.55 16.19 -19.00
CA CYS A 40 -15.77 15.46 -19.34
C CYS A 40 -17.01 16.37 -19.27
N ASN A 41 -17.11 17.22 -18.25
CA ASN A 41 -18.20 18.17 -18.08
C ASN A 41 -18.20 19.25 -19.18
N ALA A 42 -17.03 19.75 -19.57
CA ALA A 42 -16.87 20.71 -20.65
C ALA A 42 -17.32 20.12 -22.00
N ILE A 43 -16.95 18.86 -22.28
CA ILE A 43 -17.37 18.18 -23.51
C ILE A 43 -18.89 17.90 -23.50
N ALA A 44 -19.45 17.53 -22.35
CA ALA A 44 -20.90 17.36 -22.19
C ALA A 44 -21.65 18.66 -22.46
N SER A 45 -21.18 19.76 -21.86
CA SER A 45 -21.76 21.11 -21.98
C SER A 45 -21.63 21.67 -23.39
N ALA A 46 -20.54 21.36 -24.11
CA ALA A 46 -20.36 21.73 -25.52
C ALA A 46 -21.29 20.96 -26.48
N GLY A 47 -22.03 19.97 -25.97
CA GLY A 47 -22.88 19.08 -26.74
C GLY A 47 -22.05 18.07 -27.53
N PHE A 48 -22.01 16.83 -27.03
CA PHE A 48 -21.32 15.63 -27.57
C PHE A 48 -21.62 15.24 -29.03
N ARG A 49 -22.25 16.12 -29.82
CA ARG A 49 -22.51 15.97 -31.25
C ARG A 49 -21.33 16.43 -32.12
N ASN A 50 -20.24 16.96 -31.54
CA ASN A 50 -19.06 17.34 -32.31
C ASN A 50 -18.29 16.09 -32.79
N LYS A 51 -18.54 15.69 -34.05
CA LYS A 51 -17.94 14.52 -34.70
C LYS A 51 -16.40 14.51 -34.69
N ALA A 52 -15.75 15.67 -34.67
CA ALA A 52 -14.28 15.76 -34.66
C ALA A 52 -13.70 15.33 -33.31
N ILE A 53 -14.33 15.75 -32.21
CA ILE A 53 -13.96 15.35 -30.85
C ILE A 53 -14.14 13.83 -30.69
N MET A 54 -15.29 13.30 -31.14
CA MET A 54 -15.57 11.86 -31.09
C MET A 54 -14.53 11.04 -31.88
N LYS A 55 -14.19 11.48 -33.09
CA LYS A 55 -13.17 10.82 -33.93
C LYS A 55 -11.78 10.86 -33.28
N GLY A 56 -11.44 11.96 -32.59
CA GLY A 56 -10.20 12.10 -31.83
C GLY A 56 -10.10 11.09 -30.68
N PHE A 57 -11.17 10.92 -29.89
CA PHE A 57 -11.22 9.93 -28.81
C PHE A 57 -11.10 8.49 -29.32
N TYR A 58 -11.81 8.15 -30.40
CA TYR A 58 -11.71 6.82 -31.04
C TYR A 58 -10.31 6.56 -31.63
N ALA A 59 -9.60 7.59 -32.10
CA ALA A 59 -8.22 7.44 -32.61
C ALA A 59 -7.17 7.35 -31.50
N SER A 60 -7.36 8.06 -30.38
CA SER A 60 -6.45 8.07 -29.23
C SER A 60 -6.47 6.76 -28.44
N THR A 61 -7.59 6.03 -28.46
CA THR A 61 -7.66 4.66 -27.94
C THR A 61 -7.07 3.72 -28.99
N GLY A 62 -5.74 3.70 -29.11
CA GLY A 62 -4.96 2.98 -30.12
C GLY A 62 -5.08 1.45 -30.14
N ASN A 63 -6.23 0.89 -29.76
CA ASN A 63 -6.55 -0.52 -29.86
C ASN A 63 -8.07 -0.72 -29.99
N GLY A 64 -8.57 -0.82 -31.22
CA GLY A 64 -9.81 -1.53 -31.58
C GLY A 64 -11.04 -1.33 -30.69
N ASN A 65 -11.30 -0.13 -30.16
CA ASN A 65 -12.46 0.16 -29.32
C ASN A 65 -12.52 -0.72 -28.03
N LYS A 66 -11.39 -0.86 -27.32
CA LYS A 66 -11.30 -1.61 -26.05
C LYS A 66 -12.27 -1.11 -24.97
N TYR A 67 -12.65 0.17 -25.00
CA TYR A 67 -13.56 0.79 -24.04
C TYR A 67 -14.79 1.37 -24.76
N PRO A 68 -15.89 0.61 -24.88
CA PRO A 68 -17.13 1.14 -25.40
C PRO A 68 -17.65 2.19 -24.41
N ASN A 69 -17.63 3.47 -24.81
CA ASN A 69 -17.95 4.66 -24.00
C ASN A 69 -16.77 5.27 -23.20
N PRO A 70 -15.78 5.86 -23.90
CA PRO A 70 -14.55 6.36 -23.28
C PRO A 70 -14.79 7.40 -22.18
N ILE A 71 -15.81 8.25 -22.29
CA ILE A 71 -16.13 9.25 -21.27
C ILE A 71 -16.69 8.62 -20.00
N SER A 72 -17.54 7.60 -20.13
CA SER A 72 -18.05 6.86 -18.96
C SER A 72 -16.90 6.18 -18.23
N THR A 73 -16.03 5.48 -18.97
CA THR A 73 -14.87 4.82 -18.38
C THR A 73 -13.93 5.79 -17.68
N MET A 74 -13.66 6.96 -18.25
CA MET A 74 -12.82 7.98 -17.62
C MET A 74 -13.44 8.54 -16.33
N VAL A 75 -14.76 8.76 -16.31
CA VAL A 75 -15.49 9.19 -15.11
C VAL A 75 -15.48 8.09 -14.04
N ASP A 76 -15.72 6.84 -14.41
CA ASP A 76 -15.72 5.70 -13.49
C ASP A 76 -14.33 5.50 -12.87
N GLU A 77 -13.26 5.58 -13.67
CA GLU A 77 -11.88 5.48 -13.19
C GLU A 77 -11.49 6.68 -12.29
N ALA A 78 -11.95 7.89 -12.63
CA ALA A 78 -11.73 9.09 -11.84
C ALA A 78 -12.41 9.03 -10.46
N LEU A 79 -13.61 8.45 -10.40
CA LEU A 79 -14.38 8.28 -9.16
C LEU A 79 -13.97 7.05 -8.35
N SER A 80 -13.22 6.12 -8.93
CA SER A 80 -12.81 4.89 -8.24
C SER A 80 -11.85 5.18 -7.08
N GLU A 81 -12.17 4.67 -5.89
CA GLU A 81 -11.24 4.69 -4.76
C GLU A 81 -9.99 3.85 -5.09
N LEU A 82 -8.80 4.46 -4.97
CA LEU A 82 -7.58 3.66 -4.93
C LEU A 82 -7.49 3.15 -3.52
N SER A 83 -7.80 1.87 -3.33
CA SER A 83 -7.17 1.18 -2.24
C SER A 83 -5.72 0.97 -2.66
N ILE A 84 -4.76 1.36 -1.81
CA ILE A 84 -3.37 0.91 -1.89
C ILE A 84 -3.13 -0.11 -0.77
N PRO A 85 -3.93 -1.21 -0.70
CA PRO A 85 -3.82 -2.21 0.36
C PRO A 85 -2.47 -2.93 0.30
N VAL A 86 -1.75 -2.79 -0.82
CA VAL A 86 -0.43 -3.36 -1.04
C VAL A 86 0.62 -2.75 -0.12
N THR A 87 0.54 -1.44 0.18
CA THR A 87 1.52 -0.79 1.07
C THR A 87 1.29 -1.20 2.52
N ASP A 88 0.05 -1.22 2.98
CA ASP A 88 -0.30 -1.65 4.34
C ASP A 88 -0.03 -3.14 4.53
N ALA A 89 -0.38 -3.98 3.55
CA ALA A 89 -0.06 -5.40 3.56
C ALA A 89 1.46 -5.65 3.55
N PHE A 90 2.23 -4.82 2.83
CA PHE A 90 3.69 -4.91 2.83
C PHE A 90 4.28 -4.50 4.18
N MET A 91 3.82 -3.41 4.79
CA MET A 91 4.28 -2.99 6.11
C MET A 91 3.93 -4.02 7.19
N ALA A 92 2.71 -4.56 7.18
CA ALA A 92 2.31 -5.64 8.07
C ALA A 92 3.13 -6.93 7.86
N GLU A 93 3.51 -7.24 6.61
CA GLU A 93 4.41 -8.37 6.30
C GLU A 93 5.84 -8.15 6.80
N VAL A 94 6.36 -6.93 6.67
CA VAL A 94 7.68 -6.54 7.18
C VAL A 94 7.72 -6.65 8.70
N GLU A 95 6.71 -6.10 9.38
CA GLU A 95 6.56 -6.16 10.82
C GLU A 95 6.47 -7.61 11.32
N ARG A 96 5.60 -8.43 10.70
CA ARG A 96 5.46 -9.86 11.05
C ARG A 96 6.77 -10.63 10.87
N LYS A 97 7.53 -10.35 9.81
CA LYS A 97 8.86 -10.96 9.58
C LYS A 97 9.89 -10.51 10.60
N ALA A 98 9.88 -9.23 10.99
CA ALA A 98 10.78 -8.70 12.00
C ALA A 98 10.51 -9.32 13.38
N ILE A 99 9.24 -9.34 13.80
CA ILE A 99 8.78 -9.97 15.05
C ILE A 99 9.18 -11.45 15.07
N ARG A 100 8.90 -12.20 14.00
CA ARG A 100 9.29 -13.63 13.92
C ARG A 100 10.79 -13.85 14.09
N LYS A 101 11.63 -13.02 13.45
CA LYS A 101 13.09 -13.14 13.60
C LYS A 101 13.55 -12.83 15.01
N PHE A 102 12.93 -11.85 15.67
CA PHE A 102 13.24 -11.49 17.04
C PHE A 102 12.88 -12.62 18.01
N ILE A 103 11.65 -13.16 17.92
CA ILE A 103 11.20 -14.30 18.73
C ILE A 103 12.13 -15.50 18.56
N ASN A 104 12.45 -15.87 17.31
CA ASN A 104 13.37 -16.99 17.05
C ASN A 104 14.78 -16.76 17.64
N SER A 105 15.24 -15.50 17.66
CA SER A 105 16.54 -15.16 18.24
C SER A 105 16.51 -15.28 19.76
N ILE A 106 15.42 -14.84 20.41
CA ILE A 106 15.25 -15.02 21.85
C ILE A 106 15.12 -16.50 22.21
N GLU A 107 14.29 -17.27 21.51
CA GLU A 107 14.14 -18.71 21.75
C GLU A 107 15.50 -19.42 21.69
N HIS A 108 16.32 -19.08 20.70
CA HIS A 108 17.66 -19.63 20.59
C HIS A 108 18.55 -19.27 21.78
N ILE A 109 18.51 -18.02 22.25
CA ILE A 109 19.26 -17.57 23.43
C ILE A 109 18.77 -18.29 24.70
N LEU A 110 17.46 -18.42 24.89
CA LEU A 110 16.89 -19.08 26.06
C LEU A 110 17.31 -20.56 26.09
N ARG A 111 17.17 -21.27 24.96
CA ARG A 111 17.62 -22.67 24.82
C ARG A 111 19.13 -22.86 25.04
N ASP A 112 19.94 -21.85 24.74
CA ASP A 112 21.39 -21.88 24.95
C ASP A 112 21.79 -21.57 26.41
N LYS A 113 20.99 -20.78 27.13
CA LYS A 113 21.38 -20.22 28.45
C LYS A 113 20.61 -20.78 29.64
N LEU A 114 19.43 -21.36 29.45
CA LEU A 114 18.54 -21.82 30.51
C LEU A 114 18.46 -23.34 30.54
N SER A 115 17.99 -23.87 31.68
CA SER A 115 17.61 -25.27 31.75
C SER A 115 16.40 -25.54 30.85
N PRO A 116 16.16 -26.80 30.42
CA PRO A 116 15.01 -27.12 29.58
C PRO A 116 13.67 -26.70 30.20
N TYR A 117 13.55 -26.80 31.52
CA TYR A 117 12.33 -26.42 32.24
C TYR A 117 12.13 -24.89 32.23
N ASP A 118 13.15 -24.13 32.64
CA ASP A 118 13.07 -22.67 32.69
C ASP A 118 12.93 -22.05 31.29
N THR A 119 13.44 -22.73 30.25
CA THR A 119 13.26 -22.32 28.86
C THR A 119 11.80 -22.38 28.44
N GLU A 120 11.12 -23.49 28.71
CA GLU A 120 9.72 -23.64 28.33
C GLU A 120 8.81 -22.70 29.14
N GLU A 121 9.09 -22.49 30.43
CA GLU A 121 8.37 -21.50 31.26
C GLU A 121 8.49 -20.07 30.68
N MET A 122 9.69 -19.67 30.25
CA MET A 122 9.91 -18.34 29.68
C MET A 122 9.29 -18.19 28.29
N LEU A 123 9.34 -19.23 27.45
CA LEU A 123 8.68 -19.23 26.13
C LEU A 123 7.16 -19.16 26.26
N ASP A 124 6.58 -19.80 27.28
CA ASP A 124 5.14 -19.75 27.54
C ASP A 124 4.72 -18.36 28.06
N ALA A 125 5.51 -17.75 28.95
CA ALA A 125 5.29 -16.37 29.39
C ALA A 125 5.37 -15.37 28.22
N MET A 126 6.32 -15.54 27.31
CA MET A 126 6.43 -14.72 26.10
C MET A 126 5.23 -14.89 25.16
N ARG A 127 4.67 -16.10 25.07
CA ARG A 127 3.48 -16.37 24.26
C ARG A 127 2.26 -15.65 24.82
N ILE A 128 2.03 -15.78 26.13
CA ILE A 128 0.94 -15.08 26.84
C ILE A 128 1.04 -13.58 26.64
N PHE A 129 2.24 -13.01 26.80
CA PHE A 129 2.47 -11.58 26.59
C PHE A 129 2.11 -11.12 25.18
N LEU A 130 2.46 -11.89 24.14
CA LEU A 130 2.12 -11.55 22.75
C LEU A 130 0.61 -11.66 22.48
N GLU A 131 -0.06 -12.68 23.04
CA GLU A 131 -1.51 -12.87 22.92
C GLU A 131 -2.30 -11.74 23.61
N GLU A 132 -1.81 -11.23 24.74
CA GLU A 132 -2.39 -10.07 25.44
C GLU A 132 -2.27 -8.78 24.63
N GLN A 133 -1.14 -8.56 23.96
CA GLN A 133 -0.91 -7.38 23.11
C GLN A 133 -1.79 -7.39 21.84
N GLU A 134 -2.12 -8.56 21.29
CA GLU A 134 -3.09 -8.68 20.18
C GLU A 134 -4.53 -8.38 20.63
N GLY A 135 -4.84 -8.50 21.93
CA GLY A 135 -6.15 -8.22 22.51
C GLY A 135 -6.45 -6.72 22.75
N GLU A 136 -5.42 -5.89 22.97
CA GLU A 136 -5.55 -4.46 23.26
C GLU A 136 -5.68 -3.57 22.01
N GLN A 137 -5.44 -4.09 20.81
CA GLN A 137 -5.55 -3.35 19.53
C GLN A 137 -6.96 -3.41 18.89
N LYS A 138 -8.00 -3.80 19.62
CA LYS A 138 -9.41 -3.82 19.14
C LYS A 138 -10.24 -2.65 19.65
#